data_AF-A0A2A2FDJ2-F1
#
_entry.id   AF-A0A2A2FDJ2-F1
#
_cell.length_a   1.000
_cell.length_b   1.000
_cell.length_c   1.000
_cell.angle_alpha   90.00
_cell.angle_beta   90.00
_cell.angle_gamma   90.00
#
_symmetry.space_group_name_H-M   'P 1'
#
loop_
_entity.id
_entity.type
_entity.pdbx_description
1 polymer ?
#
loop_
_entity_poly.entity_id
_entity_poly.type
_entity_poly.pdbx_seq_one_letter_code
_entity_poly.pdbx_strand_id
1 'polypeptide(L)'
;MFATLPDALRLFVVPVFAWAALRDVRTRRLPNRLWPPLYLFGALLLLWETARLWPLAGFEGRLFLVQAAISLLFVAPLGYAFWYLGAFGGADAKALIAIAVLFPTFPAYEIAGTTLPLVDTQIGVFSLTVLTNTVLLALAYPLGLAGINLLRGERSATMFFARPVATDSLPDRHGRLFEDDAGTTRNGLDLDALRMYLRWRGATLADLRADPDRLRDPDSVGETHEPTDGGTHVGPRTDGGTPTGAEGEGGTERSESPDDPWAAERFLDEIDHGAYGTDAETLRGGLAVVARKDRVLVSPGMPFVVPMAVGLVVSLTYGDALFAVLGAIGLV
;
A
#
# COMPACT_ATOMS: atom_id res chain seq x y z
N MET A 1 -7.66 -4.85 -36.84
CA MET A 1 -7.57 -6.25 -36.42
C MET A 1 -8.45 -6.40 -35.19
N PHE A 2 -9.52 -7.21 -35.27
CA PHE A 2 -10.41 -7.48 -34.12
C PHE A 2 -9.59 -7.93 -32.90
N ALA A 3 -10.00 -7.51 -31.70
CA ALA A 3 -9.36 -7.92 -30.45
C ALA A 3 -9.13 -9.43 -30.45
N THR A 4 -7.90 -9.83 -30.16
CA THR A 4 -7.64 -11.26 -30.01
C THR A 4 -8.44 -11.78 -28.82
N LEU A 5 -8.86 -13.04 -28.86
CA LEU A 5 -9.59 -13.62 -27.73
C LEU A 5 -8.80 -13.46 -26.40
N PRO A 6 -7.46 -13.66 -26.36
CA PRO A 6 -6.66 -13.31 -25.19
C PRO A 6 -6.85 -11.87 -24.71
N ASP A 7 -6.81 -10.88 -25.61
CA ASP A 7 -7.01 -9.47 -25.23
C ASP A 7 -8.38 -9.21 -24.62
N ALA A 8 -9.44 -9.79 -25.21
CA ALA A 8 -10.79 -9.67 -24.67
C ALA A 8 -10.90 -10.30 -23.28
N LEU A 9 -10.27 -11.46 -23.07
CA LEU A 9 -10.25 -12.16 -21.77
C LEU A 9 -9.51 -11.33 -20.69
N ARG A 10 -8.47 -10.57 -21.05
CA ARG A 10 -7.77 -9.68 -20.10
C ARG A 10 -8.66 -8.59 -19.52
N LEU A 11 -9.73 -8.19 -20.21
CA LEU A 11 -10.65 -7.17 -19.70
C LEU A 11 -11.38 -7.62 -18.41
N PHE A 12 -11.49 -8.92 -18.15
CA PHE A 12 -12.03 -9.43 -16.88
C PHE A 12 -11.19 -9.03 -15.65
N VAL A 13 -9.94 -8.63 -15.86
CA VAL A 13 -9.04 -8.14 -14.80
C VAL A 13 -9.43 -6.75 -14.31
N VAL A 14 -10.01 -5.91 -15.18
CA VAL A 14 -10.38 -4.52 -14.86
C VAL A 14 -11.34 -4.44 -13.66
N PRO A 15 -12.47 -5.19 -13.59
CA PRO A 15 -13.34 -5.17 -12.42
C PRO A 15 -12.66 -5.72 -11.17
N VAL A 16 -11.71 -6.65 -11.30
CA VAL A 16 -10.93 -7.16 -10.16
C VAL A 16 -10.03 -6.07 -9.58
N PHE A 17 -9.34 -5.30 -10.42
CA PHE A 17 -8.53 -4.15 -9.99
C PHE A 17 -9.39 -3.01 -9.44
N ALA A 18 -10.57 -2.76 -10.02
CA ALA A 18 -11.52 -1.79 -9.48
C ALA A 18 -12.01 -2.20 -8.08
N TRP A 19 -12.35 -3.47 -7.88
CA TRP A 19 -12.69 -4.00 -6.56
C TRP A 19 -11.51 -3.91 -5.58
N ALA A 20 -10.28 -4.22 -6.03
CA ALA A 20 -9.09 -4.10 -5.22
C ALA A 20 -8.85 -2.65 -4.78
N ALA A 21 -8.99 -1.67 -5.69
CA ALA A 21 -8.90 -0.26 -5.37
C ALA A 21 -9.97 0.18 -4.34
N LEU A 22 -11.23 -0.23 -4.53
CA LEU A 22 -12.31 0.08 -3.57
C LEU A 22 -12.05 -0.53 -2.20
N ARG A 23 -11.55 -1.76 -2.16
CA ARG A 23 -11.20 -2.45 -0.91
C ARG A 23 -10.00 -1.79 -0.24
N ASP A 24 -8.98 -1.40 -1.00
CA ASP A 24 -7.79 -0.74 -0.49
C ASP A 24 -8.13 0.61 0.16
N VAL A 25 -9.02 1.41 -0.45
CA VAL A 25 -9.53 2.65 0.17
C VAL A 25 -10.22 2.40 1.51
N ARG A 26 -11.01 1.31 1.62
CA ARG A 26 -11.83 1.02 2.80
C ARG A 26 -11.07 0.35 3.93
N THR A 27 -10.21 -0.61 3.61
CA THR A 27 -9.61 -1.51 4.61
C THR A 27 -8.09 -1.50 4.59
N ARG A 28 -7.45 -0.87 3.60
CA ARG A 28 -5.99 -0.87 3.41
C ARG A 28 -5.35 -2.26 3.36
N ARG A 29 -6.16 -3.26 3.05
CA ARG A 29 -5.81 -4.68 3.17
C ARG A 29 -6.35 -5.46 2.00
N LEU A 30 -5.44 -6.01 1.21
CA LEU A 30 -5.75 -6.89 0.08
C LEU A 30 -5.38 -8.34 0.40
N PRO A 31 -6.31 -9.29 0.18
CA PRO A 31 -6.06 -10.68 0.52
C PRO A 31 -4.99 -11.28 -0.38
N ASN A 32 -4.01 -11.95 0.19
CA ASN A 32 -2.92 -12.60 -0.56
C ASN A 32 -3.42 -13.64 -1.59
N ARG A 33 -4.60 -14.22 -1.35
CA ARG A 33 -5.25 -15.19 -2.25
C ARG A 33 -5.75 -14.57 -3.57
N LEU A 34 -5.82 -13.24 -3.66
CA LEU A 34 -6.25 -12.52 -4.88
C LEU A 34 -5.27 -12.73 -6.04
N TRP A 35 -3.97 -12.78 -5.74
CA TRP A 35 -2.92 -12.64 -6.75
C TRP A 35 -2.60 -13.92 -7.54
N PRO A 36 -2.50 -15.12 -6.92
CA PRO A 36 -2.15 -16.33 -7.65
C PRO A 36 -3.09 -16.67 -8.82
N PRO A 37 -4.43 -16.53 -8.70
CA PRO A 37 -5.33 -16.73 -9.84
C PRO A 37 -5.07 -15.76 -11.00
N LEU A 38 -4.74 -14.50 -10.70
CA LEU A 38 -4.42 -13.49 -11.70
C LEU A 38 -3.11 -13.81 -12.42
N TYR A 39 -2.09 -14.25 -11.69
CA TYR A 39 -0.81 -14.67 -12.29
C TYR A 39 -0.99 -15.89 -13.21
N LEU A 40 -1.73 -16.89 -12.74
CA LEU A 40 -2.03 -18.09 -13.53
C LEU A 40 -2.81 -17.73 -14.79
N PHE A 41 -3.84 -16.89 -14.65
CA PHE A 41 -4.63 -16.43 -15.78
C PHE A 41 -3.78 -15.70 -16.82
N GLY A 42 -2.96 -14.73 -16.40
CA GLY A 42 -2.08 -14.01 -17.32
C GLY A 42 -1.04 -14.91 -17.98
N ALA A 43 -0.44 -15.83 -17.24
CA ALA A 43 0.50 -16.80 -17.80
C ALA A 43 -0.15 -17.69 -18.86
N LEU A 44 -1.37 -18.19 -18.62
CA LEU A 44 -2.11 -18.98 -19.61
C LEU A 44 -2.43 -18.18 -20.88
N LEU A 45 -2.83 -16.92 -20.75
CA LEU A 45 -3.08 -16.05 -21.90
C LEU A 45 -1.80 -15.74 -22.69
N LEU A 46 -0.70 -15.47 -22.01
CA LEU A 46 0.60 -15.24 -22.66
C LEU A 46 1.08 -16.50 -23.40
N LEU A 47 0.91 -17.68 -22.80
CA LEU A 47 1.23 -18.95 -23.46
C LEU A 47 0.37 -19.17 -24.71
N TRP A 48 -0.92 -18.82 -24.64
CA TRP A 48 -1.80 -18.87 -25.80
C TRP A 48 -1.27 -17.97 -26.92
N GLU A 49 -0.98 -16.70 -26.63
CA GLU A 49 -0.46 -15.77 -27.65
C GLU A 49 0.86 -16.24 -28.25
N THR A 50 1.76 -16.74 -27.41
CA THR A 50 3.03 -17.31 -27.86
C THR A 50 2.80 -18.47 -28.82
N ALA A 51 1.86 -19.37 -28.51
CA ALA A 51 1.49 -20.48 -29.39
C ALA A 51 0.86 -20.01 -30.71
N ARG A 52 0.08 -18.92 -30.68
CA ARG A 52 -0.55 -18.33 -31.87
C ARG A 52 0.47 -17.68 -32.81
N LEU A 53 1.54 -17.11 -32.25
CA LEU A 53 2.64 -16.49 -33.00
C LEU A 53 3.76 -17.48 -33.36
N TRP A 54 3.68 -18.74 -32.94
CA TRP A 54 4.67 -19.76 -33.25
C TRP A 54 4.81 -19.96 -34.78
N PRO A 55 6.02 -20.00 -35.35
CA PRO A 55 7.34 -20.21 -34.74
C PRO A 55 8.09 -18.94 -34.30
N LEU A 56 7.39 -17.84 -34.01
CA LEU A 56 7.96 -16.55 -33.58
C LEU A 56 8.97 -16.00 -34.60
N ALA A 57 8.75 -16.34 -35.88
CA ALA A 57 9.57 -15.91 -36.99
C ALA A 57 9.16 -14.51 -37.47
N GLY A 58 10.09 -13.81 -38.12
CA GLY A 58 9.86 -12.46 -38.63
C GLY A 58 10.00 -11.36 -37.58
N PHE A 59 9.69 -10.13 -37.97
CA PHE A 59 9.83 -8.95 -37.12
C PHE A 59 8.81 -8.95 -35.97
N GLU A 60 7.54 -9.26 -36.25
CA GLU A 60 6.46 -9.26 -35.25
C GLU A 60 6.70 -10.26 -34.11
N GLY A 61 7.09 -11.49 -34.42
CA GLY A 61 7.40 -12.50 -33.40
C GLY A 61 8.57 -12.11 -32.50
N ARG A 62 9.62 -11.51 -33.08
CA ARG A 62 10.77 -10.99 -32.31
C ARG A 62 10.39 -9.80 -31.44
N LEU A 63 9.59 -8.88 -31.97
CA LEU A 63 9.11 -7.71 -31.22
C LEU A 63 8.25 -8.14 -30.03
N PHE A 64 7.29 -9.05 -30.24
CA PHE A 64 6.48 -9.65 -29.17
C PHE A 64 7.36 -10.28 -28.08
N LEU A 65 8.36 -11.07 -28.46
CA LEU A 65 9.28 -11.69 -27.51
C LEU A 65 10.05 -10.65 -26.68
N VAL A 66 10.56 -9.60 -27.32
CA VAL A 66 11.29 -8.53 -26.63
C VAL A 66 10.37 -7.78 -25.67
N GLN A 67 9.15 -7.44 -26.09
CA GLN A 67 8.18 -6.73 -25.26
C GLN A 67 7.74 -7.59 -24.06
N ALA A 68 7.42 -8.86 -24.30
CA ALA A 68 7.08 -9.80 -23.24
C ALA A 68 8.25 -10.02 -22.28
N ALA A 69 9.48 -10.12 -22.79
CA ALA A 69 10.68 -10.23 -21.97
C ALA A 69 10.91 -8.98 -21.11
N ILE A 70 10.76 -7.77 -21.66
CA ILE A 70 10.85 -6.53 -20.87
C ILE A 70 9.77 -6.51 -19.79
N SER A 71 8.51 -6.83 -20.12
CA SER A 71 7.44 -6.86 -19.13
C SER A 71 7.76 -7.83 -17.98
N LEU A 72 8.13 -9.07 -18.30
CA LEU A 72 8.34 -10.12 -17.30
C LEU A 72 9.67 -10.04 -16.56
N LEU A 73 10.75 -9.64 -17.22
CA LEU A 73 12.12 -9.64 -16.67
C LEU A 73 12.56 -8.28 -16.15
N PHE A 74 11.83 -7.21 -16.46
CA PHE A 74 12.10 -5.88 -15.93
C PHE A 74 10.93 -5.36 -15.08
N VAL A 75 9.71 -5.26 -15.63
CA VAL A 75 8.59 -4.62 -14.91
C VAL A 75 8.14 -5.44 -13.69
N ALA A 76 8.03 -6.77 -13.79
CA ALA A 76 7.68 -7.61 -12.65
C ALA A 76 8.75 -7.57 -11.53
N PRO A 77 10.06 -7.78 -11.80
CA PRO A 77 11.12 -7.62 -10.80
C PRO A 77 11.20 -6.22 -10.20
N LEU A 78 10.89 -5.18 -10.97
CA LEU A 78 10.85 -3.80 -10.48
C LEU A 78 9.81 -3.63 -9.35
N GLY A 79 8.65 -4.30 -9.45
CA GLY A 79 7.67 -4.33 -8.36
C GLY A 79 8.23 -4.91 -7.07
N TYR A 80 8.98 -6.02 -7.16
CA TYR A 80 9.67 -6.59 -6.00
C TYR A 80 10.77 -5.68 -5.48
N ALA A 81 11.56 -5.05 -6.36
CA ALA A 81 12.61 -4.12 -5.98
C ALA A 81 12.06 -2.91 -5.21
N PHE A 82 10.94 -2.33 -5.65
CA PHE A 82 10.28 -1.24 -4.92
C PHE A 82 9.75 -1.67 -3.56
N TRP A 83 9.26 -2.90 -3.42
CA TRP A 83 8.89 -3.43 -2.10
C TRP A 83 10.10 -3.63 -1.20
N TYR A 84 11.18 -4.22 -1.72
CA TYR A 84 12.41 -4.44 -0.96
C TYR A 84 13.05 -3.13 -0.48
N LEU A 85 12.98 -2.07 -1.29
CA LEU A 85 13.46 -0.72 -0.93
C LEU A 85 12.47 0.08 -0.06
N GLY A 86 11.32 -0.49 0.30
CA GLY A 86 10.30 0.18 1.14
C GLY A 86 9.48 1.26 0.42
N ALA A 87 9.60 1.38 -0.92
CA ALA A 87 8.83 2.33 -1.71
C ALA A 87 7.37 1.89 -1.92
N PHE A 88 7.10 0.57 -1.92
CA PHE A 88 5.78 -0.04 -2.11
C PHE A 88 5.37 -0.95 -0.96
N GLY A 89 4.06 -1.07 -0.74
CA GLY A 89 3.49 -2.15 0.05
C GLY A 89 3.56 -3.48 -0.69
N GLY A 90 3.48 -4.59 0.06
CA GLY A 90 3.52 -5.93 -0.55
C GLY A 90 2.35 -6.21 -1.51
N ALA A 91 1.22 -5.54 -1.33
CA ALA A 91 0.08 -5.65 -2.25
C ALA A 91 0.34 -4.90 -3.57
N ASP A 92 0.99 -3.73 -3.53
CA ASP A 92 1.31 -2.93 -4.72
C ASP A 92 2.32 -3.65 -5.61
N ALA A 93 3.33 -4.28 -5.01
CA ALA A 93 4.29 -5.11 -5.74
C ALA A 93 3.61 -6.28 -6.46
N LYS A 94 2.69 -6.98 -5.78
CA LYS A 94 1.92 -8.08 -6.37
C LYS A 94 1.00 -7.60 -7.50
N ALA A 95 0.40 -6.43 -7.33
CA ALA A 95 -0.43 -5.80 -8.36
C ALA A 95 0.38 -5.47 -9.62
N LEU A 96 1.58 -4.89 -9.46
CA LEU A 96 2.46 -4.57 -10.59
C LEU A 96 2.95 -5.84 -11.30
N ILE A 97 3.32 -6.88 -10.55
CA ILE A 97 3.67 -8.19 -11.12
C ILE A 97 2.48 -8.77 -11.89
N ALA A 98 1.26 -8.66 -11.36
CA ALA A 98 0.06 -9.15 -12.04
C ALA A 98 -0.14 -8.43 -13.37
N ILE A 99 0.00 -7.11 -13.40
CA ILE A 99 -0.10 -6.32 -14.63
C ILE A 99 0.98 -6.71 -15.64
N ALA A 100 2.22 -6.91 -15.18
CA ALA A 100 3.32 -7.32 -16.06
C ALA A 100 3.08 -8.67 -16.75
N VAL A 101 2.46 -9.63 -16.04
CA VAL A 101 2.10 -10.94 -16.59
C VAL A 101 0.84 -10.88 -17.44
N LEU A 102 -0.15 -10.09 -17.02
CA LEU A 102 -1.44 -9.99 -17.70
C LEU A 102 -1.35 -9.16 -18.97
N PHE A 103 -0.59 -8.07 -19.00
CA PHE A 103 -0.50 -7.16 -20.14
C PHE A 103 0.96 -6.88 -20.56
N PRO A 104 1.64 -7.88 -21.14
CA PRO A 104 3.02 -7.72 -21.59
C PRO A 104 3.16 -6.81 -22.82
N THR A 105 2.17 -6.84 -23.72
CA THR A 105 2.14 -6.13 -25.00
C THR A 105 0.86 -5.30 -25.13
N PHE A 106 0.85 -4.33 -26.05
CA PHE A 106 -0.33 -3.50 -26.29
C PHE A 106 -1.50 -4.34 -26.83
N PRO A 107 -2.66 -4.35 -26.14
CA PRO A 107 -3.87 -4.95 -26.70
C PRO A 107 -4.48 -4.01 -27.73
N ALA A 108 -5.28 -4.54 -28.66
CA ALA A 108 -6.03 -3.74 -29.62
C ALA A 108 -7.53 -4.09 -29.55
N TYR A 109 -8.36 -3.13 -29.16
CA TYR A 109 -9.80 -3.29 -29.02
C TYR A 109 -10.54 -2.43 -30.03
N GLU A 110 -11.18 -3.05 -31.02
CA GLU A 110 -12.04 -2.35 -31.97
C GLU A 110 -13.45 -2.16 -31.38
N ILE A 111 -13.81 -0.92 -31.06
CA ILE A 111 -15.11 -0.55 -30.49
C ILE A 111 -15.69 0.59 -31.33
N ALA A 112 -16.87 0.36 -31.92
CA ALA A 112 -17.62 1.37 -32.68
C ALA A 112 -16.78 2.12 -33.74
N GLY A 113 -15.87 1.42 -34.43
CA GLY A 113 -15.00 2.00 -35.47
C GLY A 113 -13.74 2.70 -34.96
N THR A 114 -13.46 2.66 -33.66
CA THR A 114 -12.23 3.17 -33.04
C THR A 114 -11.43 2.03 -32.42
N THR A 115 -10.10 2.06 -32.57
CA THR A 115 -9.20 1.11 -31.90
C THR A 115 -8.70 1.72 -30.60
N LEU A 116 -8.90 1.02 -29.49
CA LEU A 116 -8.35 1.37 -28.18
C LEU A 116 -7.17 0.44 -27.84
N PRO A 117 -6.14 0.93 -27.14
CA PRO A 117 -5.94 2.32 -26.72
C PRO A 117 -5.66 3.28 -27.88
N LEU A 118 -6.00 4.56 -27.69
CA LEU A 118 -5.89 5.61 -28.72
C LEU A 118 -4.45 6.03 -29.03
N VAL A 119 -3.57 6.00 -28.03
CA VAL A 119 -2.16 6.43 -28.11
C VAL A 119 -1.26 5.23 -27.84
N ASP A 120 -0.58 4.77 -28.88
CA ASP A 120 0.45 3.74 -28.78
C ASP A 120 1.83 4.35 -28.53
N THR A 121 2.77 3.53 -28.05
CA THR A 121 4.17 3.90 -27.81
C THR A 121 5.10 3.16 -28.77
N GLN A 122 6.29 3.73 -29.01
CA GLN A 122 7.30 3.07 -29.84
C GLN A 122 7.85 1.77 -29.22
N ILE A 123 7.83 1.66 -27.88
CA ILE A 123 8.36 0.50 -27.16
C ILE A 123 7.32 -0.64 -27.16
N GLY A 124 6.03 -0.33 -27.04
CA GLY A 124 4.93 -1.28 -27.10
C GLY A 124 4.88 -2.26 -25.91
N VAL A 125 5.46 -1.90 -24.76
CA VAL A 125 5.35 -2.66 -23.51
C VAL A 125 4.23 -2.08 -22.67
N PHE A 126 3.06 -2.72 -22.67
CA PHE A 126 1.85 -2.13 -22.10
C PHE A 126 1.90 -2.01 -20.57
N SER A 127 2.50 -2.98 -19.88
CA SER A 127 2.69 -2.92 -18.43
C SER A 127 3.50 -1.70 -17.98
N LEU A 128 4.45 -1.25 -18.80
CA LEU A 128 5.21 -0.03 -18.56
C LEU A 128 4.32 1.21 -18.71
N THR A 129 3.47 1.25 -19.73
CA THR A 129 2.48 2.33 -19.89
C THR A 129 1.50 2.40 -18.71
N VAL A 130 1.02 1.25 -18.22
CA VAL A 130 0.20 1.20 -16.99
C VAL A 130 0.99 1.74 -15.79
N LEU A 131 2.25 1.33 -15.61
CA LEU A 131 3.10 1.84 -14.53
C LEU A 131 3.32 3.36 -14.63
N THR A 132 3.64 3.87 -15.81
CA THR A 132 3.86 5.31 -16.05
C THR A 132 2.60 6.11 -15.72
N ASN A 133 1.44 5.69 -16.26
CA ASN A 133 0.16 6.32 -15.96
C ASN A 133 -0.16 6.27 -14.45
N THR A 134 0.13 5.13 -13.81
CA THR A 134 -0.02 4.97 -12.35
C THR A 134 0.83 5.99 -11.58
N VAL A 135 2.10 6.15 -11.95
CA VAL A 135 3.00 7.11 -11.30
C VAL A 135 2.53 8.54 -11.49
N LEU A 136 2.11 8.93 -12.70
CA LEU A 136 1.55 10.26 -12.96
C LEU A 136 0.32 10.54 -12.09
N LEU A 137 -0.59 9.58 -11.99
CA LEU A 137 -1.79 9.69 -11.15
C LEU A 137 -1.44 9.72 -9.65
N ALA A 138 -0.47 8.91 -9.22
CA ALA A 138 0.01 8.90 -7.85
C ALA A 138 0.63 10.24 -7.44
N LEU A 139 1.33 10.93 -8.36
CA LEU A 139 1.88 12.27 -8.12
C LEU A 139 0.82 13.34 -7.86
N ALA A 140 -0.42 13.14 -8.33
CA ALA A 140 -1.52 14.05 -8.02
C ALA A 140 -1.88 14.04 -6.52
N TYR A 141 -1.60 12.96 -5.79
CA TYR A 141 -1.92 12.85 -4.37
C TYR A 141 -1.13 13.83 -3.47
N PRO A 142 0.22 13.86 -3.46
CA PRO A 142 0.97 14.83 -2.65
C PRO A 142 0.67 16.27 -3.06
N LEU A 143 0.41 16.54 -4.34
CA LEU A 143 0.00 17.86 -4.82
C LEU A 143 -1.39 18.25 -4.28
N GLY A 144 -2.35 17.32 -4.29
CA GLY A 144 -3.68 17.53 -3.71
C GLY A 144 -3.63 17.71 -2.19
N LEU A 145 -2.81 16.92 -1.49
CA LEU A 145 -2.59 17.06 -0.05
C LEU A 145 -2.01 18.44 0.28
N ALA A 146 -1.00 18.88 -0.46
CA ALA A 146 -0.43 20.21 -0.33
C ALA A 146 -1.46 21.31 -0.57
N GLY A 147 -2.31 21.19 -1.59
CA GLY A 147 -3.41 22.12 -1.83
C GLY A 147 -4.39 22.20 -0.66
N ILE A 148 -4.82 21.05 -0.12
CA ILE A 148 -5.73 20.98 1.03
C ILE A 148 -5.09 21.62 2.27
N ASN A 149 -3.81 21.35 2.52
CA ASN A 149 -3.08 21.92 3.64
C ASN A 149 -2.92 23.44 3.49
N LEU A 150 -2.59 23.93 2.30
CA LEU A 150 -2.48 25.36 2.00
C LEU A 150 -3.82 26.08 2.22
N LEU A 151 -4.94 25.48 1.79
CA LEU A 151 -6.29 26.02 2.04
C LEU A 151 -6.65 26.08 3.53
N ARG A 152 -6.03 25.24 4.36
CA ARG A 152 -6.17 25.24 5.83
C ARG A 152 -5.18 26.18 6.53
N GLY A 153 -4.35 26.91 5.77
CA GLY A 153 -3.36 27.84 6.30
C GLY A 153 -1.99 27.23 6.62
N GLU A 154 -1.80 25.94 6.36
CA GLU A 154 -0.52 25.25 6.63
C GLU A 154 0.49 25.58 5.52
N ARG A 155 1.54 26.33 5.88
CA ARG A 155 2.61 26.73 4.97
C ARG A 155 3.94 26.15 5.44
N SER A 156 4.18 24.89 5.09
CA SER A 156 5.40 24.18 5.44
C SER A 156 5.79 23.21 4.31
N ALA A 157 7.07 22.87 4.18
CA ALA A 157 7.53 21.81 3.28
C ALA A 157 6.87 20.45 3.58
N THR A 158 6.41 20.25 4.83
CA THR A 158 5.68 19.04 5.24
C THR A 158 4.30 18.91 4.60
N MET A 159 3.75 19.99 4.02
CA MET A 159 2.39 20.00 3.49
C MET A 159 2.15 19.01 2.33
N PHE A 160 3.20 18.56 1.65
CA PHE A 160 3.11 17.56 0.58
C PHE A 160 3.00 16.12 1.11
N PHE A 161 3.39 15.90 2.37
CA PHE A 161 3.60 14.55 2.91
C PHE A 161 2.74 14.26 4.14
N ALA A 162 2.39 15.29 4.92
CA ALA A 162 1.65 15.13 6.16
C ALA A 162 0.55 16.18 6.29
N ARG A 163 -0.46 15.88 7.10
CA ARG A 163 -1.51 16.82 7.47
C ARG A 163 -1.71 16.85 8.99
N PRO A 164 -2.01 18.01 9.57
CA PRO A 164 -2.35 18.09 10.98
C PRO A 164 -3.74 17.51 11.24
N VAL A 165 -3.84 16.60 12.20
CA VAL A 165 -5.09 15.96 12.64
C VAL A 165 -5.22 16.06 14.16
N ALA A 166 -6.45 15.98 14.67
CA ALA A 166 -6.67 15.85 16.10
C ALA A 166 -6.16 14.49 16.58
N THR A 167 -5.43 14.46 17.69
CA THR A 167 -4.85 13.24 18.24
C THR A 167 -5.92 12.21 18.60
N ASP A 168 -7.07 12.64 19.11
CA ASP A 168 -8.18 11.73 19.44
C ASP A 168 -8.78 11.02 18.22
N SER A 169 -8.51 11.50 17.00
CA SER A 169 -8.96 10.86 15.75
C SER A 169 -7.98 9.81 15.20
N LEU A 170 -6.82 9.60 15.84
CA LEU A 170 -5.84 8.60 15.40
C LEU A 170 -6.38 7.16 15.37
N PRO A 171 -7.23 6.69 16.31
CA PRO A 171 -7.76 5.34 16.30
C PRO A 171 -8.54 4.99 15.03
N ASP A 172 -9.14 5.98 14.36
CA ASP A 172 -9.94 5.79 13.13
C ASP A 172 -9.16 6.09 11.84
N ARG A 173 -7.86 6.40 11.95
CA ARG A 173 -7.03 6.83 10.81
C ARG A 173 -5.98 5.81 10.44
N HIS A 174 -5.68 5.76 9.14
CA HIS A 174 -4.54 5.04 8.60
C HIS A 174 -3.38 5.98 8.31
N GLY A 175 -2.17 5.43 8.29
CA GLY A 175 -0.95 6.16 8.02
C GLY A 175 0.01 6.05 9.20
N ARG A 176 0.96 6.98 9.25
CA ARG A 176 1.98 7.06 10.29
C ARG A 176 2.07 8.46 10.85
N LEU A 177 2.51 8.56 12.09
CA LEU A 177 2.94 9.84 12.64
C LEU A 177 4.10 10.37 11.80
N PHE A 178 4.04 11.66 11.50
CA PHE A 178 5.12 12.40 10.83
C PHE A 178 5.94 13.21 11.85
N GLU A 179 5.91 12.76 13.10
CA GLU A 179 6.57 13.39 14.23
C GLU A 179 6.84 12.38 15.35
N ASP A 180 7.88 12.68 16.11
CA ASP A 180 8.35 12.00 17.31
C ASP A 180 8.65 13.05 18.40
N ASP A 181 9.22 12.62 19.51
CA ASP A 181 9.57 13.49 20.63
C ASP A 181 10.69 14.48 20.30
N ALA A 182 11.51 14.22 19.28
CA ALA A 182 12.55 15.10 18.78
C ALA A 182 12.03 16.13 17.74
N GLY A 183 10.92 15.86 17.06
CA GLY A 183 10.28 16.79 16.13
C GLY A 183 9.64 16.10 14.94
N THR A 184 9.90 16.58 13.72
CA THR A 184 9.34 16.01 12.50
C THR A 184 10.18 14.83 12.02
N THR A 185 9.53 13.69 11.74
CA THR A 185 10.19 12.48 11.22
C THR A 185 9.40 11.86 10.07
N ARG A 186 10.08 11.15 9.17
CA ARG A 186 9.44 10.37 8.09
C ARG A 186 9.14 8.93 8.50
N ASN A 187 9.76 8.46 9.58
CA ASN A 187 9.69 7.08 10.05
C ASN A 187 9.02 7.01 11.43
N GLY A 188 8.01 7.85 11.67
CA GLY A 188 7.30 7.84 12.95
C GLY A 188 6.39 6.62 13.11
N LEU A 189 5.81 6.50 14.31
CA LEU A 189 4.95 5.39 14.70
C LEU A 189 3.81 5.14 13.71
N ASP A 190 3.68 3.90 13.25
CA ASP A 190 2.56 3.46 12.44
C ASP A 190 1.27 3.42 13.28
N LEU A 191 0.15 3.94 12.73
CA LEU A 191 -1.11 4.01 13.47
C LEU A 191 -1.73 2.63 13.70
N ASP A 192 -1.43 1.63 12.86
CA ASP A 192 -1.82 0.23 13.13
C ASP A 192 -0.98 -0.31 14.31
N ALA A 193 0.30 0.01 14.40
CA ALA A 193 1.16 -0.38 15.53
C ALA A 193 0.72 0.29 16.85
N LEU A 194 0.34 1.57 16.81
CA LEU A 194 -0.27 2.25 17.97
C LEU A 194 -1.52 1.51 18.46
N ARG A 195 -2.40 1.09 17.54
CA ARG A 195 -3.60 0.32 17.89
C ARG A 195 -3.27 -1.06 18.44
N MET A 196 -2.29 -1.75 17.86
CA MET A 196 -1.80 -3.04 18.38
C MET A 196 -1.31 -2.89 19.82
N TYR A 197 -0.46 -1.89 20.08
CA TYR A 197 0.09 -1.60 21.40
C TYR A 197 -1.01 -1.29 22.43
N LEU A 198 -1.96 -0.41 22.09
CA LEU A 198 -3.07 -0.04 22.97
C LEU A 198 -3.96 -1.26 23.29
N ARG A 199 -4.24 -2.10 22.29
CA ARG A 199 -4.99 -3.36 22.49
C ARG A 199 -4.23 -4.34 23.37
N TRP A 200 -2.95 -4.55 23.08
CA TRP A 200 -2.08 -5.41 23.87
C TRP A 200 -2.06 -5.00 25.33
N ARG A 201 -2.01 -3.69 25.59
CA ARG A 201 -2.01 -3.12 26.95
C ARG A 201 -3.40 -3.04 27.60
N GLY A 202 -4.48 -3.33 26.87
CA GLY A 202 -5.85 -3.16 27.37
C GLY A 202 -6.24 -1.71 27.64
N ALA A 203 -5.62 -0.76 26.95
CA ALA A 203 -5.82 0.69 27.14
C ALA A 203 -6.40 1.35 25.90
N THR A 204 -7.04 2.50 26.07
CA THR A 204 -7.45 3.38 24.98
C THR A 204 -6.49 4.56 24.82
N LEU A 205 -6.54 5.23 23.67
CA LEU A 205 -5.79 6.47 23.47
C LEU A 205 -6.22 7.57 24.46
N ALA A 206 -7.48 7.54 24.90
CA ALA A 206 -7.99 8.46 25.91
C ALA A 206 -7.34 8.17 27.29
N ASP A 207 -7.21 6.89 27.68
CA ASP A 207 -6.54 6.51 28.93
C ASP A 207 -5.08 6.96 28.93
N LEU A 208 -4.38 6.74 27.81
CA LEU A 208 -3.00 7.19 27.60
C LEU A 208 -2.83 8.71 27.76
N ARG A 209 -3.80 9.49 27.30
CA ARG A 209 -3.77 10.95 27.39
C ARG A 209 -4.21 11.47 28.75
N ALA A 210 -5.08 10.74 29.45
CA ALA A 210 -5.58 11.12 30.77
C ALA A 210 -4.50 10.96 31.86
N ASP A 211 -3.69 9.90 31.78
CA ASP A 211 -2.62 9.62 32.75
C ASP A 211 -1.38 9.03 32.04
N PRO A 212 -0.62 9.88 31.32
CA PRO A 212 0.51 9.42 30.54
C PRO A 212 1.67 8.92 31.41
N ASP A 213 1.84 9.43 32.62
CA ASP A 213 2.94 9.02 33.51
C ASP A 213 2.69 7.61 34.05
N ARG A 214 1.45 7.27 34.41
CA ARG A 214 1.08 5.90 34.75
C ARG A 214 1.35 4.95 33.58
N LEU A 215 0.91 5.28 32.36
CA LEU A 215 1.15 4.38 31.22
C LEU A 215 2.62 4.42 30.75
N ARG A 216 3.42 5.40 31.14
CA ARG A 216 4.86 5.38 30.86
C ARG A 216 5.60 4.37 31.73
N ASP A 217 5.10 4.10 32.92
CA ASP A 217 5.65 3.11 33.84
C ASP A 217 5.48 1.68 33.28
N PRO A 218 6.58 0.92 33.03
CA PRO A 218 6.49 -0.47 32.59
C PRO A 218 5.79 -1.39 33.60
N ASP A 219 5.89 -1.10 34.90
CA ASP A 219 5.31 -1.91 35.96
C ASP A 219 3.78 -1.82 36.01
N SER A 220 3.20 -0.83 35.31
CA SER A 220 1.75 -0.70 35.21
C SER A 220 1.12 -1.62 34.15
N VAL A 221 1.91 -2.39 33.40
CA VAL A 221 1.40 -3.40 32.47
C VAL A 221 0.91 -4.63 33.24
N GLY A 222 -0.42 -4.74 33.35
CA GLY A 222 -1.10 -5.90 33.94
C GLY A 222 -1.28 -7.06 32.97
N GLU A 223 -2.50 -7.62 32.93
CA GLU A 223 -2.87 -8.65 31.95
C GLU A 223 -2.78 -8.08 30.53
N THR A 224 -2.11 -8.82 29.64
CA THR A 224 -1.96 -8.43 28.24
C THR A 224 -2.99 -9.14 27.35
N HIS A 225 -3.29 -8.54 26.20
CA HIS A 225 -4.30 -9.06 25.27
C HIS A 225 -3.75 -9.26 23.86
N GLU A 226 -4.50 -10.00 23.03
CA GLU A 226 -4.12 -10.22 21.64
C GLU A 226 -4.08 -8.87 20.88
N PRO A 227 -2.93 -8.47 20.32
CA PRO A 227 -2.75 -7.16 19.65
C PRO A 227 -3.57 -7.06 18.35
N THR A 228 -4.00 -8.19 17.78
CA THR A 228 -4.59 -8.31 16.43
C THR A 228 -3.69 -7.68 15.35
N ASP A 229 -4.23 -7.35 14.19
CA ASP A 229 -3.49 -6.71 13.10
C ASP A 229 -3.47 -5.17 13.17
N GLY A 230 -4.04 -4.56 14.22
CA GLY A 230 -4.12 -3.10 14.36
C GLY A 230 -5.14 -2.44 13.43
N GLY A 231 -5.98 -3.17 12.70
CA GLY A 231 -6.95 -2.60 11.77
C GLY A 231 -8.09 -1.83 12.46
N THR A 232 -8.58 -0.77 11.81
CA THR A 232 -9.68 0.10 12.29
C THR A 232 -11.06 -0.57 12.35
N HIS A 233 -11.20 -1.73 11.69
CA HIS A 233 -12.43 -2.51 11.63
C HIS A 233 -12.67 -3.40 12.86
N VAL A 234 -11.66 -3.48 13.76
CA VAL A 234 -11.76 -4.17 15.03
C VAL A 234 -11.94 -3.10 16.10
N GLY A 235 -13.15 -2.99 16.67
CA GLY A 235 -13.42 -2.00 17.72
C GLY A 235 -12.52 -2.21 18.96
N PRO A 236 -12.33 -1.18 19.80
CA PRO A 236 -11.70 -1.38 21.11
C PRO A 236 -12.58 -2.36 21.90
N ARG A 237 -12.04 -3.56 22.21
CA ARG A 237 -12.68 -4.48 23.14
C ARG A 237 -12.73 -3.80 24.50
N THR A 238 -13.91 -3.36 24.91
CA THR A 238 -14.19 -2.85 26.26
C THR A 238 -15.42 -3.50 26.87
N ASP A 239 -16.06 -4.44 26.16
CA ASP A 239 -17.04 -5.35 26.75
C ASP A 239 -16.29 -6.55 27.33
N GLY A 240 -16.38 -6.73 28.65
CA GLY A 240 -15.77 -7.84 29.42
C GLY A 240 -16.29 -9.22 29.00
N GLY A 241 -15.95 -9.64 27.78
CA GLY A 241 -16.27 -10.94 27.22
C GLY A 241 -15.42 -12.02 27.85
N THR A 242 -16.09 -13.01 28.41
CA THR A 242 -15.50 -14.16 29.12
C THR A 242 -14.52 -14.94 28.23
N PRO A 243 -13.39 -15.44 28.77
CA PRO A 243 -12.39 -16.16 27.97
C PRO A 243 -12.93 -17.50 27.49
N THR A 244 -12.86 -17.77 26.18
CA THR A 244 -12.81 -19.16 25.70
C THR A 244 -11.36 -19.62 25.79
N GLY A 245 -11.10 -20.50 26.75
CA GLY A 245 -9.78 -20.93 27.15
C GLY A 245 -8.95 -21.58 26.05
N ALA A 246 -7.69 -21.19 26.04
CA ALA A 246 -6.58 -22.03 25.65
C ALA A 246 -5.54 -21.89 26.77
N GLU A 247 -5.52 -22.88 27.66
CA GLU A 247 -4.45 -23.03 28.65
C GLU A 247 -3.14 -23.30 27.90
N GLY A 248 -2.23 -22.35 28.01
CA GLY A 248 -0.83 -22.48 27.62
C GLY A 248 0.01 -21.90 28.74
N GLU A 249 0.20 -22.69 29.80
CA GLU A 249 1.22 -22.40 30.81
C GLU A 249 2.59 -22.39 30.15
N GLY A 250 3.22 -21.23 30.15
CA GLY A 250 4.55 -21.01 29.59
C GLY A 250 5.17 -19.76 30.18
N GLY A 251 5.25 -19.69 31.51
CA GLY A 251 6.01 -18.67 32.22
C GLY A 251 7.49 -18.80 31.85
N THR A 252 7.90 -18.04 30.85
CA THR A 252 9.32 -17.73 30.63
C THR A 252 9.56 -16.42 31.38
N GLU A 253 10.37 -16.47 32.44
CA GLU A 253 10.93 -15.26 33.04
C GLU A 253 11.69 -14.51 31.94
N ARG A 254 11.05 -13.45 31.40
CA ARG A 254 11.62 -12.58 30.39
C ARG A 254 12.27 -11.41 31.10
N SER A 255 13.41 -10.98 30.58
CA SER A 255 14.25 -9.95 31.19
C SER A 255 13.47 -8.64 31.34
N GLU A 256 12.96 -8.36 32.55
CA GLU A 256 12.47 -7.05 32.94
C GLU A 256 13.68 -6.09 32.91
N SER A 257 13.82 -5.34 31.82
CA SER A 257 14.71 -4.19 31.80
C SER A 257 14.00 -3.05 32.55
N PRO A 258 14.51 -2.57 33.69
CA PRO A 258 13.92 -1.41 34.40
C PRO A 258 13.90 -0.13 33.54
N ASP A 259 14.60 -0.13 32.40
CA ASP A 259 14.76 0.98 31.47
C ASP A 259 13.88 0.83 30.19
N ASP A 260 12.69 0.22 30.27
CA ASP A 260 11.72 0.15 29.15
C ASP A 260 10.50 1.07 29.36
N PRO A 261 10.64 2.41 29.24
CA PRO A 261 9.48 3.29 29.34
C PRO A 261 8.46 2.91 28.27
N TRP A 262 7.19 2.92 28.66
CA TRP A 262 6.05 2.46 27.88
C TRP A 262 5.97 0.94 27.67
N ALA A 263 6.86 0.13 28.25
CA ALA A 263 6.94 -1.30 27.99
C ALA A 263 7.02 -1.63 26.47
N ALA A 264 7.77 -0.81 25.73
CA ALA A 264 7.82 -0.88 24.27
C ALA A 264 8.58 -2.11 23.77
N GLU A 265 9.68 -2.48 24.44
CA GLU A 265 10.43 -3.71 24.14
C GLU A 265 9.59 -4.94 24.52
N ARG A 266 8.98 -4.91 25.71
CA ARG A 266 8.09 -5.99 26.16
C ARG A 266 6.96 -6.25 25.15
N PHE A 267 6.30 -5.19 24.66
CA PHE A 267 5.28 -5.32 23.62
C PHE A 267 5.81 -6.00 22.35
N LEU A 268 6.96 -5.56 21.85
CA LEU A 268 7.55 -6.09 20.61
C LEU A 268 8.03 -7.54 20.76
N ASP A 269 8.43 -7.94 21.96
CA ASP A 269 8.83 -9.33 22.26
C ASP A 269 7.64 -10.28 22.45
N GLU A 270 6.49 -9.77 22.90
CA GLU A 270 5.27 -10.56 23.13
C GLU A 270 4.45 -10.79 21.85
N ILE A 271 4.62 -9.97 20.82
CA ILE A 271 3.90 -10.15 19.55
C ILE A 271 4.56 -11.21 18.65
N ASP A 272 3.77 -12.13 18.11
CA ASP A 272 4.26 -13.20 17.22
C ASP A 272 4.66 -12.73 15.81
N HIS A 273 4.56 -11.42 15.55
CA HIS A 273 4.79 -10.78 14.26
C HIS A 273 5.17 -9.32 14.47
N GLY A 274 5.95 -8.73 13.55
CA GLY A 274 6.41 -7.34 13.71
C GLY A 274 5.29 -6.29 13.65
N ALA A 275 5.51 -5.13 14.27
CA ALA A 275 4.56 -4.02 14.34
C ALA A 275 4.72 -3.02 13.18
N TYR A 276 4.57 -3.49 11.92
CA TYR A 276 4.65 -2.65 10.71
C TYR A 276 5.96 -1.87 10.53
N GLY A 277 7.07 -2.44 11.01
CA GLY A 277 8.40 -1.81 10.98
C GLY A 277 8.64 -0.81 12.12
N THR A 278 7.73 -0.74 13.11
CA THR A 278 7.92 0.05 14.33
C THR A 278 8.87 -0.69 15.27
N ASP A 279 9.99 -0.06 15.61
CA ASP A 279 10.89 -0.49 16.69
C ASP A 279 10.57 0.19 18.02
N ALA A 280 11.26 -0.21 19.09
CA ALA A 280 10.98 0.30 20.44
C ALA A 280 11.18 1.81 20.56
N GLU A 281 12.21 2.37 19.91
CA GLU A 281 12.49 3.81 19.91
C GLU A 281 11.35 4.59 19.22
N THR A 282 10.96 4.14 18.02
CA THR A 282 9.86 4.72 17.26
C THR A 282 8.54 4.67 18.04
N LEU A 283 8.28 3.55 18.73
CA LEU A 283 7.08 3.40 19.56
C LEU A 283 7.09 4.37 20.74
N ARG A 284 8.20 4.45 21.49
CA ARG A 284 8.34 5.37 22.64
C ARG A 284 8.18 6.83 22.22
N GLY A 285 8.84 7.24 21.13
CA GLY A 285 8.74 8.60 20.59
C GLY A 285 7.31 8.93 20.15
N GLY A 286 6.67 8.02 19.42
CA GLY A 286 5.27 8.17 19.01
C GLY A 286 4.31 8.28 20.20
N LEU A 287 4.44 7.42 21.20
CA LEU A 287 3.63 7.44 22.42
C LEU A 287 3.81 8.75 23.21
N ALA A 288 5.06 9.23 23.35
CA ALA A 288 5.35 10.49 24.02
C ALA A 288 4.68 11.70 23.33
N VAL A 289 4.60 11.70 22.00
CA VAL A 289 3.93 12.75 21.24
C VAL A 289 2.42 12.69 21.41
N VAL A 290 1.80 11.53 21.19
CA VAL A 290 0.33 11.40 21.23
C VAL A 290 -0.23 11.58 22.64
N ALA A 291 0.58 11.29 23.67
CA ALA A 291 0.25 11.57 25.06
C ALA A 291 0.11 13.07 25.36
N ARG A 292 0.87 13.94 24.67
CA ARG A 292 1.02 15.35 25.06
C ARG A 292 0.36 16.35 24.13
N LYS A 293 0.30 16.06 22.82
CA LYS A 293 -0.18 17.03 21.81
C LYS A 293 -1.64 16.80 21.47
N ASP A 294 -2.44 17.86 21.37
CA ASP A 294 -3.83 17.78 20.91
C ASP A 294 -3.96 17.60 19.39
N ARG A 295 -2.92 18.03 18.66
CA ARG A 295 -2.82 17.88 17.21
C ARG A 295 -1.46 17.35 16.82
N VAL A 296 -1.47 16.39 15.90
CA VAL A 296 -0.27 15.75 15.36
C VAL A 296 -0.31 15.72 13.84
N LEU A 297 0.86 15.69 13.21
CA LEU A 297 1.07 15.50 11.80
C LEU A 297 1.00 14.00 11.49
N VAL A 298 0.10 13.64 10.58
CA VAL A 298 -0.02 12.27 10.07
C VAL A 298 0.30 12.27 8.59
N SER A 299 1.24 11.42 8.20
CA SER A 299 1.47 11.03 6.81
C SER A 299 0.41 10.00 6.43
N PRO A 300 -0.57 10.34 5.58
CA PRO A 300 -1.56 9.36 5.16
C PRO A 300 -0.91 8.41 4.14
N GLY A 301 -0.95 7.11 4.40
CA GLY A 301 -0.50 6.12 3.42
C GLY A 301 -1.30 6.27 2.11
N MET A 302 -0.62 6.32 0.97
CA MET A 302 -1.31 6.35 -0.32
C MET A 302 -1.77 4.93 -0.69
N PRO A 303 -3.04 4.71 -1.06
CA PRO A 303 -3.51 3.41 -1.53
C PRO A 303 -3.06 3.26 -2.97
N PHE A 304 -1.83 2.80 -3.22
CA PHE A 304 -1.20 2.85 -4.54
C PHE A 304 -1.89 1.92 -5.56
N VAL A 305 -2.68 0.94 -5.10
CA VAL A 305 -3.58 0.15 -5.95
C VAL A 305 -4.67 1.01 -6.62
N VAL A 306 -5.07 2.13 -6.02
CA VAL A 306 -6.06 3.05 -6.60
C VAL A 306 -5.55 3.73 -7.88
N PRO A 307 -4.44 4.50 -7.85
CA PRO A 307 -3.88 5.06 -9.08
C PRO A 307 -3.48 3.96 -10.06
N MET A 308 -3.15 2.74 -9.59
CA MET A 308 -2.85 1.62 -10.48
C MET A 308 -4.07 1.10 -11.22
N ALA A 309 -5.21 0.96 -10.55
CA ALA A 309 -6.47 0.58 -11.19
C ALA A 309 -6.96 1.65 -12.17
N VAL A 310 -6.88 2.93 -11.78
CA VAL A 310 -7.22 4.06 -12.68
C VAL A 310 -6.23 4.12 -13.84
N GLY A 311 -4.94 3.94 -13.57
CA GLY A 311 -3.89 3.88 -14.57
C GLY A 311 -4.11 2.77 -15.58
N LEU A 312 -4.53 1.57 -15.14
CA LEU A 312 -4.91 0.47 -16.03
C LEU A 312 -6.07 0.86 -16.95
N VAL A 313 -7.13 1.48 -16.41
CA VAL A 313 -8.28 1.94 -17.22
C VAL A 313 -7.82 2.98 -18.24
N VAL A 314 -7.05 3.99 -17.82
CA VAL A 314 -6.50 5.02 -18.70
C VAL A 314 -5.63 4.39 -19.78
N SER A 315 -4.77 3.43 -19.44
CA SER A 315 -3.95 2.74 -20.42
C SER A 315 -4.76 1.92 -21.41
N LEU A 316 -5.86 1.28 -21.00
CA LEU A 316 -6.70 0.48 -21.89
C LEU A 316 -7.58 1.34 -22.81
N THR A 317 -7.96 2.54 -22.37
CA THR A 317 -8.83 3.44 -23.15
C THR A 317 -8.02 4.45 -23.96
N TYR A 318 -7.12 5.18 -23.31
CA TYR A 318 -6.38 6.28 -23.89
C TYR A 318 -4.99 5.84 -24.36
N GLY A 319 -4.32 4.97 -23.61
CA GLY A 319 -2.95 4.57 -23.87
C GLY A 319 -1.96 5.35 -23.02
N ASP A 320 -0.83 5.74 -23.60
CA ASP A 320 0.26 6.37 -22.84
C ASP A 320 0.03 7.88 -22.66
N ALA A 321 -0.39 8.28 -21.46
CA ALA A 321 -0.68 9.67 -21.16
C ALA A 321 0.58 10.54 -21.12
N LEU A 322 1.72 9.99 -20.68
CA LEU A 322 2.98 10.71 -20.67
C LEU A 322 3.43 11.00 -22.10
N PHE A 323 3.41 9.98 -22.95
CA PHE A 323 3.79 10.11 -24.35
C PHE A 323 2.93 11.16 -25.06
N ALA A 324 1.60 11.17 -24.79
CA ALA A 324 0.71 12.18 -25.34
C ALA A 324 1.07 13.60 -24.89
N VAL A 325 1.38 13.80 -23.60
CA VAL A 325 1.81 15.10 -23.08
C VAL A 325 3.14 15.53 -23.70
N LEU A 326 4.12 14.62 -23.79
CA LEU A 326 5.42 14.90 -24.39
C LEU A 326 5.30 15.27 -25.88
N GLY A 327 4.43 14.58 -26.62
CA GLY A 327 4.15 14.91 -28.02
C GLY A 327 3.46 16.26 -28.17
N ALA A 328 2.54 16.60 -27.27
CA ALA A 328 1.87 17.91 -27.28
C ALA A 328 2.84 19.08 -27.03
N ILE A 329 3.94 18.87 -26.33
CA ILE A 329 5.00 19.87 -26.11
C ILE A 329 6.21 19.71 -27.05
N GLY A 330 6.12 18.83 -28.05
CA GLY A 330 7.12 18.66 -29.10
C GLY A 330 8.41 17.97 -28.67
N LEU A 331 8.39 17.17 -27.59
CA LEU A 331 9.55 16.42 -27.12
C LEU A 331 9.67 15.01 -27.72
N VAL A 332 8.61 14.49 -28.34
CA VAL A 332 8.55 13.22 -29.07
C VAL A 332 7.65 13.34 -30.29
#